data_AF-W1Y198-F1
#
_entry.id   AF-W1Y198-F1
#
_cell.length_a   1.000
_cell.length_b   1.000
_cell.length_c   1.000
_cell.angle_alpha   90.00
_cell.angle_beta   90.00
_cell.angle_gamma   90.00
#
_symmetry.space_group_name_H-M   'P 1'
#
loop_
_entity.id
_entity.type
_entity.pdbx_description
1 polymer ?
#
loop_
_entity_poly.entity_id
_entity_poly.type
_entity_poly.pdbx_seq_one_letter_code
_entity_poly.pdbx_strand_id
1 'polypeptide(L)' 'ELVIILGASGAGKSTILNILGGMDSNDEGDVLIDGQNIAHYNAYQLTDYRRNDVGFVFQFYNLVPNLTALEN' A
#
# COMPACT_ATOMS: atom_id res chain seq x y z
N GLU A 1 -11.09 12.14 -1.21
CA GLU A 1 -11.50 12.15 0.21
C GLU A 1 -10.25 12.06 1.08
N LEU A 2 -10.30 12.51 2.35
CA LEU A 2 -9.22 12.29 3.31
C LEU A 2 -9.75 11.39 4.44
N VAL A 3 -9.10 10.25 4.63
CA VAL A 3 -9.44 9.28 5.67
C VAL A 3 -8.26 9.12 6.61
N ILE A 4 -8.55 9.00 7.91
CA ILE A 4 -7.54 8.87 8.96
C ILE A 4 -7.85 7.61 9.77
N ILE A 5 -6.85 6.73 9.95
CA ILE A 5 -6.94 5.52 10.77
C ILE A 5 -6.14 5.73 12.07
N LEU A 6 -6.84 5.69 13.21
CA LEU A 6 -6.25 5.90 14.54
C LEU A 6 -6.39 4.63 15.40
N GLY A 7 -5.46 4.43 16.33
CA GLY A 7 -5.49 3.29 17.26
C GLY A 7 -4.14 2.99 17.89
N ALA A 8 -4.15 2.23 19.00
CA ALA A 8 -2.96 1.86 19.77
C ALA A 8 -1.92 1.08 18.93
N SER A 9 -0.68 0.99 19.42
CA SER A 9 0.32 0.08 18.83
C SER A 9 -0.21 -1.36 18.85
N GLY A 10 0.01 -2.11 17.78
CA GLY A 10 -0.52 -3.46 17.62
C GLY A 10 -1.98 -3.57 17.15
N ALA A 11 -2.72 -2.46 17.00
CA ALA A 11 -4.11 -2.49 16.53
C ALA A 11 -4.30 -2.83 15.02
N GLY A 12 -3.26 -3.30 14.32
CA GLY A 12 -3.36 -3.70 12.91
C GLY A 12 -3.36 -2.57 11.86
N LYS A 13 -3.17 -1.31 12.26
CA LYS A 13 -3.21 -0.14 11.35
C LYS A 13 -2.23 -0.24 10.18
N SER A 14 -0.98 -0.62 10.44
CA SER A 14 0.02 -0.77 9.37
C SER A 14 -0.31 -1.96 8.48
N THR A 15 -0.82 -3.05 9.06
CA THR A 15 -1.26 -4.23 8.32
C THR A 15 -2.35 -3.88 7.32
N ILE A 16 -3.41 -3.18 7.74
CA ILE A 16 -4.49 -2.81 6.82
C ILE A 16 -4.03 -1.83 5.73
N LEU A 17 -3.17 -0.86 6.07
CA LEU A 17 -2.60 0.05 5.06
C LEU A 17 -1.72 -0.68 4.05
N ASN A 18 -0.97 -1.69 4.48
CA ASN A 18 -0.15 -2.50 3.57
C ASN A 18 -1.02 -3.37 2.64
N ILE A 19 -2.11 -3.94 3.15
CA ILE A 19 -3.07 -4.72 2.36
C ILE A 19 -3.78 -3.84 1.34
N LEU A 20 -4.32 -2.69 1.77
CA LEU A 20 -4.97 -1.73 0.86
C LEU A 20 -4.00 -1.20 -0.21
N GLY A 21 -2.74 -1.01 0.18
CA GLY A 21 -1.68 -0.65 -0.74
C GLY A 21 -1.17 -1.81 -1.62
N GLY A 22 -1.65 -3.04 -1.43
CA GLY A 22 -1.18 -4.20 -2.18
C GLY A 22 0.29 -4.56 -1.94
N MET A 23 0.88 -4.11 -0.83
CA MET A 23 2.22 -4.53 -0.38
C MET A 23 2.18 -5.86 0.38
N ASP A 24 1.01 -6.21 0.90
CA ASP A 24 0.73 -7.47 1.59
C ASP A 24 -0.62 -8.02 1.12
N SER A 25 -0.90 -9.29 1.40
CA SER A 25 -2.18 -9.95 1.11
C SER A 25 -2.95 -10.25 2.38
N ASN A 26 -4.27 -10.16 2.32
CA ASN A 26 -5.13 -10.65 3.40
C ASN A 26 -5.24 -12.18 3.37
N ASP A 27 -5.37 -12.80 4.54
CA ASP A 27 -5.61 -14.25 4.64
C ASP A 27 -7.00 -14.63 4.13
N GLU A 28 -8.02 -13.79 4.42
CA GLU A 28 -9.41 -14.02 4.07
C GLU A 28 -10.15 -12.69 3.78
N GLY A 29 -11.25 -12.78 3.02
CA GLY A 29 -12.09 -11.64 2.65
C GLY A 29 -11.72 -10.96 1.34
N ASP A 30 -12.42 -9.89 1.01
CA ASP A 30 -12.30 -9.17 -0.26
C ASP A 30 -11.73 -7.75 -0.05
N VAL A 31 -10.94 -7.30 -1.02
CA VAL A 31 -10.40 -5.93 -1.06
C VAL A 31 -10.73 -5.32 -2.42
N LEU A 32 -11.77 -4.50 -2.47
CA LEU A 32 -12.31 -3.94 -3.72
C LEU A 32 -11.74 -2.54 -3.99
N ILE A 33 -10.99 -2.39 -5.08
CA ILE A 33 -10.46 -1.12 -5.58
C ILE A 33 -11.00 -0.91 -6.99
N ASP A 34 -11.73 0.18 -7.21
CA ASP A 34 -12.39 0.49 -8.50
C ASP A 34 -13.21 -0.68 -9.08
N GLY A 35 -13.85 -1.44 -8.18
CA GLY A 35 -14.66 -2.61 -8.54
C GLY A 35 -13.86 -3.90 -8.79
N GLN A 36 -12.54 -3.88 -8.71
CA GLN A 36 -11.67 -5.04 -8.83
C GLN A 36 -11.26 -5.58 -7.46
N ASN A 37 -11.34 -6.89 -7.27
CA ASN A 37 -10.89 -7.52 -6.03
C ASN A 37 -9.40 -7.84 -6.08
N ILE A 38 -8.60 -7.01 -5.41
CA ILE A 38 -7.14 -7.15 -5.39
C ILE A 38 -6.66 -8.30 -4.48
N ALA A 39 -7.53 -8.85 -3.63
CA ALA A 39 -7.19 -10.01 -2.78
C ALA A 39 -6.84 -11.27 -3.61
N HIS A 40 -7.28 -11.32 -4.87
CA HIS A 40 -7.00 -12.42 -5.79
C HIS A 40 -5.89 -12.10 -6.80
N TYR A 41 -5.25 -10.94 -6.68
CA TYR A 41 -4.17 -10.57 -7.58
C TYR A 41 -2.93 -11.43 -7.32
N ASN A 42 -2.30 -11.87 -8.40
CA ASN A 42 -0.97 -12.44 -8.30
C ASN A 42 0.10 -11.35 -8.12
N ALA A 43 1.35 -11.77 -7.88
CA ALA A 43 2.46 -10.86 -7.62
C ALA A 43 2.71 -9.81 -8.74
N TYR A 44 2.48 -10.18 -10.01
CA TYR A 44 2.61 -9.25 -11.13
C TYR A 44 1.50 -8.20 -11.12
N GLN A 45 0.25 -8.63 -10.93
CA GLN A 45 -0.91 -7.73 -10.85
C GLN A 45 -0.81 -6.78 -9.66
N LEU A 46 -0.34 -7.25 -8.49
CA LEU A 46 -0.08 -6.39 -7.34
C LEU A 46 1.04 -5.38 -7.62
N THR A 47 2.07 -5.76 -8.39
CA THR A 47 3.14 -4.85 -8.80
C THR A 47 2.63 -3.75 -9.73
N ASP A 48 1.77 -4.10 -10.68
CA ASP A 48 1.17 -3.11 -11.58
C ASP A 48 0.20 -2.18 -10.83
N TYR A 49 -0.61 -2.72 -9.90
CA TYR A 49 -1.47 -1.93 -9.02
C TYR A 49 -0.66 -0.90 -8.21
N ARG A 50 0.41 -1.35 -7.53
CA ARG A 50 1.28 -0.46 -6.76
C ARG A 50 1.98 0.60 -7.61
N ARG A 51 2.21 0.34 -8.90
CA ARG A 51 2.88 1.27 -9.80
C ARG A 51 1.94 2.36 -10.30
N ASN A 52 0.68 2.02 -10.57
CA ASN A 52 -0.22 2.89 -11.32
C ASN A 52 -1.27 3.58 -10.44
N ASP A 53 -1.69 2.93 -9.34
CA ASP A 53 -2.85 3.37 -8.57
C ASP A 53 -2.49 3.84 -7.15
N VAL A 54 -1.32 3.44 -6.63
CA VAL A 54 -0.94 3.67 -5.23
C VAL A 54 0.37 4.44 -5.11
N GLY A 55 0.38 5.47 -4.24
CA GLY A 55 1.59 6.15 -3.78
C GLY A 55 1.80 5.93 -2.28
N PHE A 56 3.05 5.75 -1.86
CA PHE A 56 3.40 5.57 -0.45
C PHE A 56 4.28 6.68 0.08
N VAL A 57 3.96 7.13 1.29
CA VAL A 57 4.82 7.97 2.10
C VAL A 57 4.88 7.36 3.49
N PHE A 58 6.09 7.08 3.97
CA PHE A 58 6.33 6.51 5.29
C PHE A 58 6.95 7.55 6.21
N GLN A 59 7.02 7.25 7.50
CA GLN A 59 7.72 8.10 8.47
C GLN A 59 9.21 8.26 8.16
N PHE A 60 9.84 7.23 7.58
CA PHE A 60 11.18 7.31 7.01
C PHE A 60 11.08 7.56 5.51
N TYR A 61 11.89 8.48 5.00
CA TYR A 61 11.76 8.97 3.62
C TYR A 61 12.14 7.97 2.53
N ASN A 62 12.87 6.89 2.85
CA ASN A 62 13.29 5.85 1.89
C ASN A 62 13.95 6.38 0.60
N LEU A 63 14.60 7.55 0.66
CA LEU A 63 15.29 8.13 -0.49
C LEU A 63 16.55 7.34 -0.84
N VAL A 64 16.83 7.22 -2.12
CA VAL A 64 18.09 6.65 -2.62
C VAL A 64 19.19 7.71 -2.44
N PRO A 65 20.19 7.50 -1.55
CA PRO A 65 21.09 8.56 -1.11
C PRO A 65 21.94 9.21 -2.20
N ASN A 66 22.13 8.50 -3.31
CA ASN A 66 23.00 8.91 -4.42
C ASN A 66 22.22 9.57 -5.57
N LEU A 67 20.93 9.83 -5.41
CA LEU A 67 20.07 10.49 -6.39
C LEU A 67 19.70 11.91 -5.90
N THR A 68 19.50 12.83 -6.83
CA THR A 68 18.93 14.15 -6.54
C THR A 68 17.44 14.03 -6.17
N ALA A 69 16.88 15.11 -5.62
CA ALA A 69 15.46 15.15 -5.26
C ALA A 69 14.51 15.02 -6.46
N LEU A 70 14.94 15.36 -7.69
CA LEU A 70 14.13 15.20 -8.91
C LEU A 70 14.21 13.76 -9.47
N GLU A 71 15.31 13.06 -9.21
CA GLU A 71 15.53 11.69 -9.70
C GLU A 71 14.89 10.62 -8.80
N ASN A 72 14.70 10.93 -7.51
CA ASN A 72 13.88 10.11 -6.60
C ASN A 72 12.39 10.28 -6.93
#